data_AF-A0A0I9SSQ4-F1
#
_entry.id   AF-A0A0I9SSQ4-F1
#
_cell.length_a   1.000
_cell.length_b   1.000
_cell.length_c   1.000
_cell.angle_alpha   90.00
_cell.angle_beta   90.00
_cell.angle_gamma   90.00
#
_symmetry.space_group_name_H-M   'P 1'
#
loop_
_entity.id
_entity.type
_entity.pdbx_description
1 polymer ?
#
loop_
_entity_poly.entity_id
_entity_poly.type
_entity_poly.pdbx_seq_one_letter_code
_entity_poly.pdbx_strand_id
1 'polypeptide(L)'
;MSKTVINTDKAPAAIGTYSQAIKAGNTVYLSGQIPLDPKSMELVEGFEAQAVQVFENLKAVAEAAGGSLKDIVKLNIFLTDLGNFATVNEVMSRYCQQPYPARAAIGVSALPKGAQVEMDAVLVID
;
A
#
# COMPACT_ATOMS: atom_id res chain seq x y z
N MET A 1 23.22 -10.26 -5.12
CA MET A 1 21.81 -10.14 -4.69
C MET A 1 20.94 -10.20 -5.93
N SER A 2 20.08 -11.21 -6.07
CA SER A 2 19.14 -11.31 -7.19
C SER A 2 17.94 -10.40 -6.97
N LYS A 3 17.53 -9.70 -8.02
CA LYS A 3 16.28 -8.93 -8.08
C LYS A 3 15.14 -9.88 -8.39
N THR A 4 14.10 -9.92 -7.57
CA THR A 4 12.89 -10.71 -7.79
C THR A 4 11.69 -9.78 -7.98
N VAL A 5 10.94 -9.98 -9.06
CA VAL A 5 9.69 -9.26 -9.32
C VAL A 5 8.56 -9.95 -8.57
N ILE A 6 7.78 -9.18 -7.80
CA ILE A 6 6.60 -9.67 -7.11
C ILE A 6 5.37 -9.35 -7.95
N ASN A 7 4.50 -10.35 -8.15
CA ASN A 7 3.27 -10.23 -8.91
C ASN A 7 2.19 -11.14 -8.33
N THR A 8 0.98 -10.62 -8.17
CA THR A 8 -0.20 -11.34 -7.68
C THR A 8 -1.47 -10.79 -8.33
N ASP A 9 -2.45 -11.67 -8.54
CA ASP A 9 -3.81 -11.34 -9.02
C ASP A 9 -4.74 -10.86 -7.89
N LYS A 10 -4.28 -10.94 -6.63
CA LYS A 10 -5.01 -10.45 -5.44
C LYS A 10 -4.80 -8.96 -5.17
N ALA A 11 -3.92 -8.30 -5.93
CA ALA A 11 -3.72 -6.86 -5.90
C ALA A 11 -3.89 -6.30 -7.31
N PRO A 12 -4.22 -5.00 -7.46
CA PRO A 12 -4.39 -4.38 -8.76
C PRO A 12 -3.16 -4.60 -9.64
N ALA A 13 -3.41 -5.01 -10.88
CA ALA A 13 -2.34 -5.15 -11.86
C ALA A 13 -1.61 -3.80 -12.04
N ALA A 14 -0.31 -3.83 -12.33
CA ALA A 14 0.41 -2.62 -12.68
C ALA A 14 -0.20 -2.01 -13.95
N ILE A 15 -0.71 -0.78 -13.84
CA ILE A 15 -1.38 -0.06 -14.95
C ILE A 15 -0.41 0.82 -15.75
N GLY A 16 0.90 0.61 -15.59
CA GLY A 16 1.95 1.41 -16.22
C GLY A 16 3.32 0.74 -16.17
N THR A 17 4.38 1.52 -16.36
CA THR A 17 5.77 1.02 -16.44
C THR A 17 6.40 0.81 -15.07
N TYR A 18 5.79 -0.04 -14.24
CA TYR A 18 6.26 -0.39 -12.90
C TYR A 18 5.86 -1.81 -12.49
N SER A 19 6.43 -2.34 -11.41
CA SER A 19 6.06 -3.64 -10.83
C SER A 19 5.27 -3.44 -9.53
N GLN A 20 4.41 -4.37 -9.13
CA GLN A 20 3.70 -4.28 -7.85
C GLN A 20 4.68 -4.14 -6.67
N ALA A 21 5.74 -4.96 -6.66
CA ALA A 21 6.88 -4.78 -5.80
C ALA A 21 8.16 -5.42 -6.39
N ILE A 22 9.31 -5.01 -5.86
CA ILE A 22 10.61 -5.63 -6.13
C ILE A 22 11.22 -6.09 -4.80
N LYS A 23 11.62 -7.37 -4.73
CA LYS A 23 12.44 -7.91 -3.65
C LYS A 23 13.92 -7.89 -4.06
N ALA A 24 14.76 -7.28 -3.22
CA ALA A 24 16.21 -7.18 -3.39
C ALA A 24 16.90 -7.71 -2.13
N GLY A 25 17.28 -8.99 -2.15
CA GLY A 25 17.67 -9.70 -0.93
C GLY A 25 16.47 -9.85 0.00
N ASN A 26 16.61 -9.42 1.24
CA ASN A 26 15.56 -9.48 2.27
C ASN A 26 14.67 -8.24 2.29
N THR A 27 15.01 -7.19 1.54
CA THR A 27 14.21 -5.96 1.48
C THR A 27 13.23 -6.01 0.31
N VAL A 28 11.98 -5.64 0.57
CA VAL A 28 10.92 -5.54 -0.46
C VAL A 28 10.46 -4.09 -0.56
N TYR A 29 10.48 -3.55 -1.77
CA TYR A 29 9.97 -2.22 -2.09
C TYR A 29 8.62 -2.37 -2.80
N LEU A 30 7.54 -1.97 -2.14
CA LEU A 30 6.19 -1.98 -2.72
C LEU A 30 5.96 -0.66 -3.44
N SER A 31 5.40 -0.73 -4.64
CA SER A 31 4.91 0.44 -5.36
C SER A 31 3.67 1.03 -4.68
N GLY A 32 3.39 2.30 -4.96
CA GLY A 32 2.18 2.98 -4.51
C GLY A 32 0.92 2.18 -4.84
N GLN A 33 0.15 1.87 -3.80
CA GLN A 33 -1.15 1.24 -3.90
C GLN A 33 -2.23 2.32 -3.79
N ILE A 34 -3.08 2.40 -4.81
CA ILE A 34 -4.32 3.18 -4.83
C ILE A 34 -5.52 2.22 -4.58
N PRO A 35 -6.71 2.74 -4.22
CA PRO A 35 -7.82 1.94 -3.71
C PRO A 35 -8.64 1.31 -4.84
N LEU A 36 -7.97 0.62 -5.77
CA LEU A 36 -8.62 -0.16 -6.80
C LEU A 36 -9.03 -1.52 -6.23
N ASP A 37 -10.24 -1.95 -6.56
CA ASP A 37 -10.61 -3.36 -6.45
C ASP A 37 -9.84 -4.16 -7.51
N PRO A 38 -9.12 -5.24 -7.14
CA PRO A 38 -8.26 -5.98 -8.07
C PRO A 38 -9.04 -6.73 -9.17
N LYS A 39 -10.35 -6.95 -9.00
CA LYS A 39 -11.21 -7.63 -9.97
C LYS A 39 -11.81 -6.65 -10.96
N SER A 40 -12.37 -5.53 -10.49
CA SER A 40 -13.01 -4.54 -11.37
C SER A 40 -12.02 -3.52 -11.93
N MET A 41 -10.89 -3.30 -11.27
CA MET A 41 -9.93 -2.22 -11.56
C MET A 41 -10.54 -0.82 -11.48
N GLU A 42 -11.59 -0.67 -10.68
CA GLU A 42 -12.28 0.58 -10.35
C GLU A 42 -11.97 1.03 -8.92
N LEU A 43 -12.05 2.35 -8.68
CA LEU A 43 -11.88 2.89 -7.32
C LEU A 43 -13.09 2.52 -6.47
N VAL A 44 -12.85 2.04 -5.26
CA VAL A 44 -13.93 1.86 -4.29
C VAL A 44 -14.46 3.22 -3.79
N GLU A 45 -15.75 3.27 -3.46
CA GLU A 45 -16.42 4.51 -3.04
C GLU A 45 -16.28 4.77 -1.54
N GLY A 46 -16.05 6.04 -1.17
CA GLY A 46 -15.92 6.49 0.21
C GLY A 46 -14.50 6.36 0.78
N PHE A 47 -14.04 7.38 1.52
CA PHE A 47 -12.65 7.46 1.97
C PHE A 47 -12.22 6.28 2.86
N GLU A 48 -13.05 5.87 3.82
CA GLU A 48 -12.70 4.74 4.70
C GLU A 48 -12.53 3.44 3.90
N ALA A 49 -13.46 3.14 2.98
CA ALA A 49 -13.36 1.98 2.10
C ALA A 49 -12.11 2.07 1.21
N GLN A 50 -11.75 3.27 0.74
CA GLN A 50 -10.52 3.48 0.00
C GLN A 50 -9.28 3.16 0.85
N ALA A 51 -9.19 3.69 2.07
CA ALA A 51 -8.09 3.39 2.97
C ALA A 51 -7.99 1.87 3.25
N VAL A 52 -9.12 1.19 3.49
CA VAL A 52 -9.19 -0.26 3.66
C VAL A 52 -8.66 -0.98 2.42
N GLN A 53 -9.12 -0.60 1.22
CA GLN A 53 -8.69 -1.24 -0.02
C GLN A 53 -7.18 -1.07 -0.27
N VAL A 54 -6.60 0.09 0.07
CA VAL A 54 -5.14 0.29 -0.02
C VAL A 54 -4.40 -0.68 0.89
N PHE A 55 -4.85 -0.88 2.13
CA PHE A 55 -4.22 -1.85 3.04
C PHE A 55 -4.41 -3.30 2.59
N GLU A 56 -5.57 -3.68 2.04
CA GLU A 56 -5.76 -5.02 1.44
C GLU A 56 -4.84 -5.25 0.24
N ASN A 57 -4.66 -4.23 -0.60
CA ASN A 57 -3.75 -4.30 -1.75
C ASN A 57 -2.29 -4.44 -1.29
N LEU A 58 -1.84 -3.64 -0.31
CA LEU A 58 -0.51 -3.77 0.30
C LEU A 58 -0.30 -5.15 0.91
N LYS A 59 -1.31 -5.67 1.62
CA LYS A 59 -1.27 -6.99 2.26
C LYS A 59 -1.09 -8.10 1.22
N ALA A 60 -1.88 -8.06 0.15
CA ALA A 60 -1.79 -9.05 -0.93
C ALA A 60 -0.39 -9.06 -1.59
N VAL A 61 0.21 -7.89 -1.81
CA VAL A 61 1.57 -7.78 -2.36
C VAL A 61 2.63 -8.25 -1.35
N ALA A 62 2.48 -7.92 -0.07
CA ALA A 62 3.36 -8.38 1.00
C ALA A 62 3.34 -9.91 1.13
N GLU A 63 2.15 -10.52 1.13
CA GLU A 63 1.96 -11.98 1.15
C GLU A 63 2.58 -12.64 -0.08
N ALA A 64 2.42 -12.05 -1.27
CA ALA A 64 3.06 -12.54 -2.50
C ALA A 64 4.59 -12.44 -2.47
N ALA A 65 5.16 -11.53 -1.67
CA ALA A 65 6.59 -11.43 -1.43
C ALA A 65 7.13 -12.44 -0.40
N GLY A 66 6.23 -13.21 0.25
CA GLY A 66 6.57 -14.14 1.33
C GLY A 66 6.57 -13.49 2.73
N GLY A 67 5.98 -12.30 2.88
CA GLY A 67 5.88 -11.59 4.15
C GLY A 67 4.45 -11.22 4.51
N SER A 68 4.31 -10.18 5.31
CA SER A 68 3.06 -9.65 5.83
C SER A 68 3.18 -8.15 6.11
N LEU A 69 2.07 -7.50 6.50
CA LEU A 69 2.11 -6.10 6.92
C LEU A 69 2.92 -5.86 8.21
N LYS A 70 3.24 -6.91 8.98
CA LYS A 70 4.09 -6.81 10.18
C LYS A 70 5.56 -6.58 9.83
N ASP A 71 5.95 -6.93 8.62
CA ASP A 71 7.32 -6.82 8.14
C ASP A 71 7.61 -5.42 7.57
N ILE A 72 6.60 -4.53 7.55
CA ILE A 72 6.77 -3.14 7.13
C ILE A 72 7.67 -2.43 8.14
N VAL A 73 8.77 -1.89 7.64
CA VAL A 73 9.69 -1.04 8.41
C VAL A 73 9.45 0.44 8.15
N LYS A 74 8.88 0.79 6.98
CA LYS A 74 8.52 2.16 6.59
C LYS A 74 7.23 2.18 5.76
N LEU A 75 6.30 3.06 6.12
CA LEU A 75 5.06 3.34 5.38
C LEU A 75 5.00 4.82 4.96
N ASN A 76 4.72 5.12 3.70
CA ASN A 76 4.34 6.46 3.25
C ASN A 76 2.83 6.51 3.00
N ILE A 77 2.19 7.59 3.45
CA ILE A 77 0.76 7.84 3.23
C ILE A 77 0.61 9.19 2.53
N PHE A 78 -0.02 9.17 1.36
CA PHE A 78 -0.33 10.37 0.57
C PHE A 78 -1.84 10.57 0.59
N LEU A 79 -2.30 11.76 0.96
CA LEU A 79 -3.72 12.12 1.06
C LEU A 79 -4.02 13.33 0.19
N THR A 80 -5.13 13.34 -0.54
CA THR A 80 -5.61 14.56 -1.23
C THR A 80 -6.30 15.53 -0.28
N ASP A 81 -6.81 15.04 0.86
CA ASP A 81 -7.41 15.83 1.92
C ASP A 81 -6.92 15.35 3.30
N LEU A 82 -6.21 16.22 4.01
CA LEU A 82 -5.69 15.95 5.36
C LEU A 82 -6.79 15.94 6.43
N GLY A 83 -8.01 16.39 6.13
CA GLY A 83 -9.17 16.20 7.00
C GLY A 83 -9.45 14.73 7.31
N ASN A 84 -9.04 13.82 6.42
CA ASN A 84 -9.19 12.37 6.57
C ASN A 84 -8.10 11.69 7.42
N PHE A 85 -7.19 12.45 8.03
CA PHE A 85 -6.04 11.91 8.77
C PHE A 85 -6.46 11.02 9.97
N ALA A 86 -7.54 11.38 10.66
CA ALA A 86 -8.05 10.58 11.77
C ALA A 86 -8.57 9.21 11.28
N THR A 87 -9.34 9.20 10.19
CA THR A 87 -9.89 7.99 9.59
C THR A 87 -8.80 7.04 9.10
N VAL A 88 -7.75 7.54 8.45
CA VAL A 88 -6.64 6.66 8.01
C VAL A 88 -5.86 6.07 9.19
N ASN A 89 -5.73 6.79 10.32
CA ASN A 89 -5.13 6.25 11.54
C ASN A 89 -5.98 5.13 12.14
N GLU A 90 -7.30 5.30 12.17
CA GLU A 90 -8.22 4.26 12.64
C GLU A 90 -8.11 3.01 11.77
N VAL A 91 -8.18 3.14 10.44
CA VAL A 91 -8.02 2.01 9.53
C VAL A 91 -6.64 1.36 9.72
N MET A 92 -5.56 2.13 9.78
CA MET A 92 -4.20 1.62 10.00
C MET A 92 -4.10 0.76 11.27
N SER A 93 -4.80 1.12 12.35
CA SER A 93 -4.79 0.35 13.61
C SER A 93 -5.46 -1.03 13.50
N ARG A 94 -6.26 -1.27 12.44
CA ARG A 94 -6.85 -2.57 12.13
C ARG A 94 -5.81 -3.52 11.50
N TYR A 95 -4.77 -2.98 10.85
CA TYR A 95 -3.79 -3.72 10.06
C TYR A 95 -2.40 -3.78 10.68
N CYS A 96 -1.97 -2.70 11.34
CA CYS A 96 -0.67 -2.59 11.99
C CYS A 96 -0.85 -2.60 13.50
N GLN A 97 0.08 -3.22 14.23
CA GLN A 97 0.13 -3.25 15.68
C GLN A 97 1.48 -2.72 16.17
N GLN A 98 1.59 -2.44 17.48
CA GLN A 98 2.87 -2.02 18.05
C GLN A 98 3.91 -3.16 18.05
N PRO A 99 5.20 -2.87 17.78
CA PRO A 99 5.72 -1.56 17.36
C PRO A 99 5.30 -1.21 15.93
N TYR A 100 4.76 -0.01 15.75
CA TYR A 100 4.33 0.47 14.43
C TYR A 100 5.54 0.75 13.53
N PRO A 101 5.39 0.65 12.19
CA PRO A 101 6.44 1.05 11.26
C PRO A 101 6.77 2.53 11.39
N ALA A 102 7.98 2.92 10.96
CA ALA A 102 8.25 4.33 10.70
C ALA A 102 7.25 4.85 9.66
N ARG A 103 6.83 6.12 9.79
CA ARG A 103 5.77 6.67 8.93
C ARG A 103 6.02 8.12 8.53
N ALA A 104 5.67 8.45 7.29
CA ALA A 104 5.42 9.81 6.85
C ALA A 104 4.00 9.88 6.26
N ALA A 105 3.29 10.97 6.53
CA ALA A 105 1.96 11.22 6.00
C ALA A 105 1.86 12.69 5.56
N ILE A 106 1.49 12.93 4.30
CA ILE A 106 1.49 14.27 3.71
C ILE A 106 0.25 14.50 2.85
N GLY A 107 -0.09 15.78 2.69
CA GLY A 107 -1.08 16.24 1.71
C GLY A 107 -0.45 16.41 0.32
N VAL A 108 -1.15 15.98 -0.72
CA VAL A 108 -0.74 16.13 -2.13
C VAL A 108 -1.88 16.72 -2.97
N SER A 109 -1.56 17.33 -4.11
CA SER A 109 -2.57 18.00 -4.95
C SER A 109 -3.48 17.03 -5.71
N ALA A 110 -2.98 15.86 -6.09
CA ALA A 110 -3.73 14.83 -6.80
C ALA A 110 -3.01 13.48 -6.69
N LEU A 111 -3.76 12.39 -6.91
CA LEU A 111 -3.28 11.02 -7.00
C LEU A 111 -3.79 10.36 -8.29
N PRO A 112 -3.16 9.27 -8.77
CA PRO A 112 -3.60 8.54 -9.96
C PRO A 112 -5.08 8.14 -9.90
N LYS A 113 -5.76 8.22 -11.05
CA LYS A 113 -7.22 7.96 -11.20
C LYS A 113 -8.15 8.81 -10.32
N GLY A 114 -7.65 9.83 -9.62
CA GLY A 114 -8.46 10.62 -8.68
C GLY A 114 -8.69 9.92 -7.34
N ALA A 115 -7.82 8.98 -6.96
CA ALA A 115 -7.82 8.39 -5.63
C ALA A 115 -7.67 9.45 -4.54
N GLN A 116 -8.23 9.20 -3.36
CA GLN A 116 -8.09 10.11 -2.21
C GLN A 116 -6.93 9.73 -1.28
N VAL A 117 -6.42 8.51 -1.43
CA VAL A 117 -5.32 7.97 -0.64
C VAL A 117 -4.44 7.05 -1.50
N GLU A 118 -3.14 7.16 -1.33
CA GLU A 118 -2.13 6.25 -1.88
C GLU A 118 -1.11 5.91 -0.80
N MET A 119 -0.62 4.67 -0.78
CA MET A 119 0.43 4.26 0.16
C MET A 119 1.49 3.39 -0.50
N ASP A 120 2.75 3.64 -0.16
CA ASP A 120 3.88 2.75 -0.46
C ASP A 120 4.51 2.23 0.83
N ALA A 121 5.21 1.11 0.74
CA ALA A 121 5.83 0.48 1.89
C ALA A 121 7.18 -0.16 1.56
N VAL A 122 8.05 -0.20 2.57
CA VAL A 122 9.28 -0.99 2.56
C VAL A 122 9.15 -2.07 3.63
N LEU A 123 9.39 -3.32 3.23
CA LEU A 123 9.42 -4.48 4.12
C LEU A 123 10.83 -5.02 4.25
N VAL A 124 11.11 -5.66 5.38
CA VAL A 124 12.28 -6.53 5.56
C VAL A 124 11.77 -7.90 6.01
N ILE A 125 12.03 -8.92 5.20
CA ILE A 125 11.57 -10.30 5.41
C ILE A 125 12.77 -11.24 5.41
N ASP A 126 12.81 -12.17 6.37
CA ASP A 126 13.90 -13.14 6.51
C ASP A 126 13.88 -14.26 5.47
#